data_AF-A0A9E2G6H7-F1
#
_entry.id   AF-A0A9E2G6H7-F1
#
_cell.length_a   1.000
_cell.length_b   1.000
_cell.length_c   1.000
_cell.angle_alpha   90.00
_cell.angle_beta   90.00
_cell.angle_gamma   90.00
#
_symmetry.space_group_name_H-M   'P 1'
#
loop_
_entity.id
_entity.type
_entity.pdbx_description
1 polymer ?
#
loop_
_entity_poly.entity_id
_entity_poly.type
_entity_poly.pdbx_seq_one_letter_code
_entity_poly.pdbx_strand_id
1 'polypeptide(L)'
;MKLSCVISLLVFVSGLVACNPGSSSNQNNGFNSQTNNTNNTTLPDDHDGDGVTPGGGDCDDNNPDVYPGAHEICGDGIDNNCDGYRDIEEPDLDQDGVTVCEGDCNDYDKRISPTNIEMMGDGLDNNCNGVVDEAEHLCDCARDETTLQLTNVGPNASFGDALGLCNTAWHASPLQITGAQSAAIISYDPDGTTPGATGWGALRPIAPRQVDPDDPVLPVGCQMIALFTGAILDPDPQDGYNSDLEQTCVDPVTMIANAESDDNEAECHDMTQIVLRLRVPANAEGLAFDFLFLSTEYPEWVDSEFNDTFYAMMKDETAAGPRNNISFDTNNKAITVNNDFFSPGAQDLTGTGYQGSDASSTPWLTTRAPVEPGSLIEIIFSIHDEGDGVLDSAVVIDNFRWVKKVDEVITIP
;
A
#
# COMPACT_ATOMS: atom_id res chain seq x y z
N MET A 1 30.76 -38.82 45.29
CA MET A 1 31.70 -39.26 44.23
C MET A 1 32.03 -38.01 43.41
N LYS A 2 33.05 -37.22 43.75
CA LYS A 2 34.43 -37.28 43.21
C LYS A 2 34.56 -38.01 41.87
N LEU A 3 34.80 -37.30 40.76
CA LEU A 3 36.15 -37.16 40.18
C LEU A 3 36.17 -36.09 39.06
N SER A 4 36.98 -35.05 39.28
CA SER A 4 37.50 -34.16 38.24
C SER A 4 38.58 -34.87 37.41
N CYS A 5 38.82 -34.43 36.19
CA CYS A 5 40.16 -34.48 35.59
C CYS A 5 40.51 -33.12 34.97
N VAL A 6 41.66 -32.63 35.43
CA VAL A 6 42.38 -31.40 35.11
C VAL A 6 43.71 -31.84 34.50
N ILE A 7 44.25 -31.10 33.51
CA ILE A 7 45.69 -30.95 33.19
C ILE A 7 45.79 -29.61 32.42
N SER A 8 46.21 -28.51 33.07
CA SER A 8 47.59 -27.94 33.20
C SER A 8 48.15 -27.37 31.87
N LEU A 9 48.28 -26.05 31.69
CA LEU A 9 49.16 -25.03 32.32
C LEU A 9 50.55 -24.95 31.67
N LEU A 10 50.87 -23.80 31.05
CA LEU A 10 52.19 -23.17 31.18
C LEU A 10 52.12 -21.65 30.95
N VAL A 11 52.78 -20.95 31.88
CA VAL A 11 52.85 -19.52 32.14
C VAL A 11 54.21 -19.01 31.67
N PHE A 12 54.30 -17.77 31.19
CA PHE A 12 55.46 -16.91 31.47
C PHE A 12 55.03 -15.44 31.70
N VAL A 13 55.42 -14.95 32.87
CA VAL A 13 55.44 -13.57 33.42
C VAL A 13 56.72 -12.90 32.86
N SER A 14 56.90 -11.59 32.61
CA SER A 14 56.81 -10.39 33.46
C SER A 14 57.33 -9.19 32.65
N GLY A 15 56.91 -7.96 32.99
CA GLY A 15 57.70 -6.76 32.66
C GLY A 15 56.96 -5.42 32.74
N LEU A 16 56.58 -4.97 33.95
CA LEU A 16 56.20 -3.59 34.24
C LEU A 16 57.43 -2.65 34.18
N VAL A 17 57.28 -1.46 33.60
CA VAL A 17 57.78 -0.19 34.17
C VAL A 17 56.81 0.95 33.81
N ALA A 18 56.33 1.65 34.83
CA ALA A 18 55.63 2.94 34.73
C ALA A 18 56.57 4.09 35.12
N CYS A 19 56.35 5.29 34.57
CA CYS A 19 56.63 6.61 35.16
C CYS A 19 56.03 7.69 34.23
N ASN A 20 54.87 8.30 34.55
CA ASN A 20 54.57 9.43 35.45
C ASN A 20 54.66 10.82 34.76
N PRO A 21 53.62 11.68 34.83
CA PRO A 21 53.64 13.05 34.29
C PRO A 21 54.20 14.06 35.33
N GLY A 22 54.87 15.12 34.85
CA GLY A 22 55.29 16.25 35.72
C GLY A 22 56.51 17.02 35.23
N SER A 23 56.27 18.29 34.87
CA SER A 23 57.13 19.44 34.55
C SER A 23 58.65 19.41 34.85
N SER A 24 59.47 19.84 33.89
CA SER A 24 60.01 21.23 33.79
C SER A 24 61.21 21.36 32.83
N SER A 25 61.29 22.55 32.21
CA SER A 25 62.38 23.14 31.40
C SER A 25 62.57 22.67 29.95
N ASN A 26 62.04 23.44 28.99
CA ASN A 26 62.88 24.40 28.27
C ASN A 26 62.01 25.50 27.64
N GLN A 27 62.44 26.75 27.79
CA GLN A 27 61.81 27.90 27.15
C GLN A 27 62.28 28.02 25.70
N ASN A 28 61.33 28.32 24.82
CA ASN A 28 61.50 29.10 23.58
C ASN A 28 62.31 28.46 22.43
N ASN A 29 61.58 27.93 21.44
CA ASN A 29 61.89 28.19 20.03
C ASN A 29 60.59 28.65 19.33
N GLY A 30 60.37 29.97 19.41
CA GLY A 30 59.13 30.65 19.07
C GLY A 30 58.53 30.33 17.71
N PHE A 31 57.23 30.09 17.74
CA PHE A 31 56.31 30.53 16.70
C PHE A 31 55.58 31.75 17.26
N ASN A 32 56.26 32.90 17.24
CA ASN A 32 55.62 34.18 17.46
C ASN A 32 54.95 34.59 16.15
N SER A 33 53.66 34.85 16.24
CA SER A 33 52.90 35.72 15.36
C SER A 33 53.75 36.91 14.88
N GLN A 34 53.62 37.26 13.60
CA GLN A 34 54.23 38.38 12.88
C GLN A 34 55.58 38.12 12.17
N THR A 35 55.52 37.54 10.97
CA THR A 35 56.37 37.96 9.85
C THR A 35 55.64 37.81 8.51
N ASN A 36 55.34 38.94 7.86
CA ASN A 36 55.22 39.03 6.41
C ASN A 36 56.55 38.61 5.76
N ASN A 37 56.53 37.66 4.81
CA ASN A 37 57.07 37.79 3.44
C ASN A 37 57.57 36.44 2.82
N THR A 38 56.75 35.94 1.89
CA THR A 38 57.02 35.28 0.59
C THR A 38 57.83 33.98 0.43
N ASN A 39 57.13 33.05 -0.24
CA ASN A 39 57.58 32.04 -1.21
C ASN A 39 57.95 30.65 -0.67
N ASN A 40 56.92 29.83 -0.42
CA ASN A 40 56.97 28.40 -0.72
C ASN A 40 55.58 27.87 -1.12
N THR A 41 55.31 27.91 -2.44
CA THR A 41 54.36 27.09 -3.22
C THR A 41 53.16 26.45 -2.50
N THR A 42 52.02 27.13 -2.62
CA THR A 42 50.69 26.54 -2.93
C THR A 42 50.33 25.26 -2.18
N LEU A 43 50.09 25.38 -0.87
CA LEU A 43 48.92 24.68 -0.34
C LEU A 43 47.69 25.36 -0.97
N PRO A 44 46.64 24.60 -1.36
CA PRO A 44 45.39 25.23 -1.78
C PRO A 44 44.97 26.25 -0.71
N ASP A 45 44.57 27.45 -1.13
CA ASP A 45 44.05 28.50 -0.25
C ASP A 45 42.67 28.01 0.23
N ASP A 46 42.66 27.23 1.31
CA ASP A 46 41.52 26.57 1.94
C ASP A 46 41.55 27.01 3.41
N HIS A 47 40.87 28.11 3.72
CA HIS A 47 40.98 28.80 5.01
C HIS A 47 40.10 28.20 6.09
N ASP A 48 38.98 27.55 5.73
CA ASP A 48 38.06 26.93 6.66
C ASP A 48 38.21 25.41 6.80
N GLY A 49 38.92 24.76 5.87
CA GLY A 49 39.31 23.37 5.94
C GLY A 49 38.25 22.38 5.48
N ASP A 50 37.31 22.79 4.63
CA ASP A 50 36.30 21.91 4.01
C ASP A 50 36.86 21.03 2.88
N GLY A 51 38.08 21.33 2.41
CA GLY A 51 38.77 20.62 1.34
C GLY A 51 38.50 21.16 -0.08
N VAL A 52 37.76 22.26 -0.19
CA VAL A 52 37.54 23.06 -1.38
C VAL A 52 38.34 24.38 -1.23
N THR A 53 38.49 25.12 -2.32
CA THR A 53 39.18 26.42 -2.28
C THR A 53 38.33 27.42 -3.04
N PRO A 54 38.56 28.74 -2.91
CA PRO A 54 37.92 29.74 -3.76
C PRO A 54 38.10 29.45 -5.26
N GLY A 55 39.26 28.89 -5.64
CA GLY A 55 39.53 28.49 -7.03
C GLY A 55 38.83 27.20 -7.47
N GLY A 56 38.38 26.40 -6.51
CA GLY A 56 37.61 25.17 -6.67
C GLY A 56 36.10 25.38 -6.69
N GLY A 57 35.61 26.59 -6.40
CA GLY A 57 34.18 26.95 -6.43
C GLY A 57 33.57 27.26 -5.07
N ASP A 58 34.36 27.23 -3.99
CA ASP A 58 33.89 27.66 -2.67
C ASP A 58 33.58 29.18 -2.66
N CYS A 59 32.37 29.49 -2.21
CA CYS A 59 31.75 30.80 -2.21
C CYS A 59 31.89 31.53 -0.86
N ASP A 60 32.25 30.85 0.23
CA ASP A 60 32.63 31.43 1.52
C ASP A 60 33.73 30.63 2.23
N ASP A 61 34.97 30.87 1.80
CA ASP A 61 36.26 30.37 2.35
C ASP A 61 36.56 30.83 3.79
N ASN A 62 35.53 31.04 4.62
CA ASN A 62 35.63 31.22 6.06
C ASN A 62 34.61 30.37 6.82
N ASN A 63 33.82 29.55 6.11
CA ASN A 63 32.73 28.78 6.66
C ASN A 63 32.76 27.34 6.10
N PRO A 64 33.22 26.36 6.89
CA PRO A 64 33.40 24.99 6.40
C PRO A 64 32.09 24.24 6.12
N ASP A 65 30.94 24.87 6.42
CA ASP A 65 29.60 24.37 6.08
C ASP A 65 29.10 24.93 4.72
N VAL A 66 29.92 25.71 4.00
CA VAL A 66 29.58 26.35 2.72
C VAL A 66 30.57 25.91 1.64
N TYR A 67 30.15 25.03 0.73
CA TYR A 67 30.98 24.51 -0.36
C TYR A 67 30.16 23.92 -1.49
N PRO A 68 30.74 23.80 -2.71
CA PRO A 68 30.12 23.11 -3.84
C PRO A 68 29.52 21.74 -3.48
N GLY A 69 28.19 21.65 -3.51
CA GLY A 69 27.44 20.42 -3.23
C GLY A 69 27.20 20.11 -1.75
N ALA A 70 27.41 21.07 -0.84
CA ALA A 70 26.90 20.97 0.53
C ALA A 70 25.36 20.87 0.54
N HIS A 71 24.78 20.48 1.67
CA HIS A 71 23.32 20.53 1.85
C HIS A 71 22.89 21.97 2.15
N GLU A 72 21.84 22.43 1.48
CA GLU A 72 21.28 23.77 1.69
C GLU A 72 20.61 23.89 3.07
N ILE A 73 20.96 24.95 3.82
CA ILE A 73 20.40 25.24 5.15
C ILE A 73 19.31 26.30 5.02
N CYS A 74 18.11 25.82 4.77
CA CYS A 74 16.98 26.69 4.48
C CYS A 74 16.62 27.64 5.63
N GLY A 75 16.56 28.93 5.30
CA GLY A 75 16.20 30.04 6.17
C GLY A 75 17.39 30.78 6.81
N ASP A 76 18.63 30.48 6.41
CA ASP A 76 19.83 31.15 6.93
C ASP A 76 20.33 32.31 6.04
N GLY A 77 19.85 32.40 4.79
CA GLY A 77 20.19 33.45 3.84
C GLY A 77 21.55 33.30 3.16
N ILE A 78 22.18 32.12 3.28
CA ILE A 78 23.47 31.75 2.70
C ILE A 78 23.21 30.82 1.51
N ASP A 79 24.14 30.80 0.55
CA ASP A 79 24.18 29.80 -0.52
C ASP A 79 25.13 28.71 0.01
N ASN A 80 24.60 27.69 0.70
CA ASN A 80 25.48 26.73 1.38
C ASN A 80 26.16 25.80 0.39
N ASN A 81 25.49 25.50 -0.72
CA ASN A 81 25.95 24.53 -1.71
C ASN A 81 26.76 25.18 -2.87
N CYS A 82 26.94 26.51 -2.84
CA CYS A 82 27.63 27.34 -3.82
C CYS A 82 27.15 27.18 -5.28
N ASP A 83 25.86 26.93 -5.50
CA ASP A 83 25.28 26.76 -6.83
C ASP A 83 24.68 28.05 -7.42
N GLY A 84 24.64 29.12 -6.62
CA GLY A 84 24.14 30.43 -6.98
C GLY A 84 22.69 30.71 -6.56
N TYR A 85 22.04 29.77 -5.88
CA TYR A 85 20.72 29.91 -5.27
C TYR A 85 20.84 29.96 -3.74
N ARG A 86 19.76 30.38 -3.08
CA ARG A 86 19.70 30.56 -1.62
C ARG A 86 18.29 30.32 -1.14
N ASP A 87 18.12 29.55 -0.08
CA ASP A 87 16.84 29.36 0.60
C ASP A 87 15.66 29.12 -0.37
N ILE A 88 14.76 30.10 -0.50
CA ILE A 88 13.55 30.04 -1.34
C ILE A 88 13.82 30.25 -2.83
N GLU A 89 15.05 30.60 -3.18
CA GLU A 89 15.51 30.75 -4.57
C GLU A 89 15.95 29.41 -5.16
N GLU A 90 16.08 28.36 -4.34
CA GLU A 90 16.40 27.00 -4.77
C GLU A 90 15.43 26.52 -5.85
N PRO A 91 15.94 26.02 -6.99
CA PRO A 91 15.11 25.43 -8.02
C PRO A 91 14.57 24.07 -7.58
N ASP A 92 13.35 23.76 -7.98
CA ASP A 92 12.83 22.38 -8.00
C ASP A 92 13.46 21.68 -9.22
N LEU A 93 14.48 20.85 -8.97
CA LEU A 93 15.36 20.29 -9.99
C LEU A 93 14.72 19.09 -10.69
N ASP A 94 13.89 18.30 -10.00
CA ASP A 94 13.22 17.13 -10.56
C ASP A 94 11.76 17.37 -11.00
N GLN A 95 11.23 18.55 -10.70
CA GLN A 95 9.93 19.08 -11.12
C GLN A 95 8.73 18.33 -10.52
N ASP A 96 8.85 17.89 -9.28
CA ASP A 96 7.75 17.26 -8.54
C ASP A 96 6.88 18.27 -7.77
N GLY A 97 7.31 19.53 -7.73
CA GLY A 97 6.61 20.63 -7.08
C GLY A 97 7.06 20.89 -5.63
N VAL A 98 8.12 20.24 -5.16
CA VAL A 98 8.72 20.44 -3.84
C VAL A 98 10.21 20.72 -3.99
N THR A 99 10.65 21.90 -3.55
CA THR A 99 12.09 22.21 -3.47
C THR A 99 12.76 21.55 -2.26
N VAL A 100 14.10 21.48 -2.25
CA VAL A 100 14.88 21.06 -1.06
C VAL A 100 14.45 21.83 0.20
N CYS A 101 14.13 23.12 0.08
CA CYS A 101 13.69 23.96 1.20
C CYS A 101 12.22 23.82 1.58
N GLU A 102 11.42 23.16 0.77
CA GLU A 102 10.07 22.72 1.12
C GLU A 102 10.04 21.30 1.70
N GLY A 103 11.22 20.66 1.82
CA GLY A 103 11.42 19.40 2.51
C GLY A 103 11.71 18.22 1.59
N ASP A 104 12.00 18.46 0.31
CA ASP A 104 12.41 17.38 -0.58
C ASP A 104 13.75 16.77 -0.14
N CYS A 105 13.73 15.48 0.17
CA CYS A 105 14.90 14.72 0.58
C CYS A 105 15.72 14.19 -0.61
N ASN A 106 15.20 14.27 -1.84
CA ASN A 106 15.92 13.95 -3.06
C ASN A 106 15.39 14.73 -4.29
N ASP A 107 15.85 15.97 -4.42
CA ASP A 107 15.58 16.92 -5.53
C ASP A 107 16.18 16.48 -6.89
N TYR A 108 16.47 15.19 -7.09
CA TYR A 108 16.87 14.61 -8.36
C TYR A 108 15.97 13.45 -8.79
N ASP A 109 14.97 13.10 -7.99
CA ASP A 109 14.04 12.01 -8.25
C ASP A 109 12.63 12.35 -7.75
N LYS A 110 11.82 12.86 -8.68
CA LYS A 110 10.42 13.29 -8.48
C LYS A 110 9.46 12.29 -7.84
N ARG A 111 9.92 11.07 -7.58
CA ARG A 111 9.19 9.99 -6.90
C ARG A 111 9.44 9.99 -5.40
N ILE A 112 10.33 10.86 -4.92
CA ILE A 112 10.75 11.00 -3.54
C ILE A 112 10.49 12.45 -3.15
N SER A 113 9.45 12.70 -2.34
CA SER A 113 9.23 14.00 -1.70
C SER A 113 8.16 13.89 -0.61
N PRO A 114 8.02 14.88 0.28
CA PRO A 114 6.98 14.90 1.32
C PRO A 114 5.53 14.78 0.82
N THR A 115 5.28 14.96 -0.48
CA THR A 115 3.94 14.86 -1.06
C THR A 115 3.64 13.51 -1.70
N ASN A 116 4.67 12.68 -1.88
CA ASN A 116 4.56 11.33 -2.40
C ASN A 116 4.13 10.35 -1.31
N ILE A 117 3.58 9.21 -1.73
CA ILE A 117 3.25 8.09 -0.85
C ILE A 117 4.43 7.13 -0.73
N GLU A 118 4.44 6.29 0.29
CA GLU A 118 5.50 5.28 0.46
C GLU A 118 5.33 4.09 -0.49
N MET A 119 6.41 3.64 -1.13
CA MET A 119 6.41 2.50 -2.05
C MET A 119 7.08 1.29 -1.41
N MET A 120 6.28 0.47 -0.74
CA MET A 120 6.73 -0.75 -0.08
C MET A 120 7.66 -1.63 -0.93
N GLY A 121 8.87 -1.85 -0.42
CA GLY A 121 9.85 -2.79 -0.96
C GLY A 121 10.71 -2.22 -2.10
N ASP A 122 10.75 -0.91 -2.28
CA ASP A 122 11.67 -0.24 -3.20
C ASP A 122 13.00 0.17 -2.51
N GLY A 123 13.04 0.18 -1.18
CA GLY A 123 14.23 0.48 -0.37
C GLY A 123 14.56 1.97 -0.29
N LEU A 124 13.60 2.85 -0.62
CA LEU A 124 13.71 4.31 -0.59
C LEU A 124 12.77 4.87 0.50
N ASP A 125 12.98 6.13 0.88
CA ASP A 125 12.05 6.89 1.73
C ASP A 125 11.29 7.81 0.78
N ASN A 126 10.20 7.34 0.17
CA ASN A 126 9.55 8.08 -0.92
C ASN A 126 8.78 9.30 -0.42
N ASN A 127 8.40 9.31 0.86
CA ASN A 127 7.62 10.38 1.47
C ASN A 127 8.44 11.30 2.39
N CYS A 128 9.77 11.12 2.42
CA CYS A 128 10.73 11.92 3.18
C CYS A 128 10.44 12.01 4.69
N ASN A 129 9.88 10.97 5.30
CA ASN A 129 9.57 10.97 6.73
C ASN A 129 10.70 10.43 7.63
N GLY A 130 11.80 9.96 7.02
CA GLY A 130 12.98 9.39 7.68
C GLY A 130 12.88 7.90 7.98
N VAL A 131 11.85 7.23 7.48
CA VAL A 131 11.65 5.78 7.54
C VAL A 131 11.61 5.25 6.10
N VAL A 132 12.11 4.02 5.91
CA VAL A 132 12.20 3.36 4.60
C VAL A 132 11.27 2.16 4.63
N ASP A 133 10.48 1.98 3.58
CA ASP A 133 9.55 0.87 3.39
C ASP A 133 8.57 0.69 4.57
N GLU A 134 8.08 1.78 5.17
CA GLU A 134 7.02 1.67 6.18
C GLU A 134 5.65 1.42 5.57
N ALA A 135 4.90 0.50 6.17
CA ALA A 135 3.52 0.28 5.77
C ALA A 135 2.71 1.57 5.95
N GLU A 136 2.04 2.02 4.89
CA GLU A 136 1.05 3.09 5.02
C GLU A 136 0.07 2.71 6.13
N HIS A 137 -0.17 3.68 7.03
CA HIS A 137 -0.89 3.45 8.28
C HIS A 137 -2.26 2.82 8.00
N LEU A 138 -2.48 1.59 8.44
CA LEU A 138 -3.79 0.91 8.48
C LEU A 138 -4.81 1.80 9.21
N CYS A 139 -5.51 2.65 8.46
CA CYS A 139 -6.50 3.60 8.96
C CYS A 139 -7.83 2.94 9.30
N ASP A 140 -8.07 1.76 8.75
CA ASP A 140 -9.18 0.88 9.06
C ASP A 140 -9.04 0.28 10.49
N CYS A 141 -7.83 0.32 11.07
CA CYS A 141 -7.50 -0.23 12.39
C CYS A 141 -7.41 0.81 13.53
N ALA A 142 -7.51 2.12 13.28
CA ALA A 142 -7.15 3.18 14.24
C ALA A 142 -8.33 4.17 14.45
N ARG A 143 -8.82 4.54 15.65
CA ARG A 143 -8.34 4.48 17.04
C ARG A 143 -9.53 4.51 18.04
N ASP A 144 -9.39 3.76 19.13
CA ASP A 144 -10.15 3.75 20.40
C ASP A 144 -11.02 2.49 20.63
N GLU A 145 -10.65 1.75 21.68
CA GLU A 145 -11.13 0.42 22.07
C GLU A 145 -12.59 0.39 22.60
N THR A 146 -13.51 1.24 22.13
CA THR A 146 -14.86 1.27 22.71
C THR A 146 -16.07 1.39 21.78
N THR A 147 -15.93 1.45 20.45
CA THR A 147 -17.11 1.44 19.57
C THR A 147 -16.87 0.75 18.23
N LEU A 148 -16.78 -0.58 18.27
CA LEU A 148 -17.33 -1.43 17.22
C LEU A 148 -18.86 -1.25 17.24
N GLN A 149 -19.33 -0.16 16.64
CA GLN A 149 -20.73 -0.02 16.28
C GLN A 149 -20.80 -0.18 14.76
N LEU A 150 -21.29 -1.35 14.33
CA LEU A 150 -22.02 -1.51 13.06
C LEU A 150 -23.24 -0.59 13.11
N THR A 151 -23.01 0.71 12.94
CA THR A 151 -24.07 1.70 12.79
C THR A 151 -23.72 2.48 11.55
N ASN A 152 -24.50 2.27 10.48
CA ASN A 152 -24.67 3.16 9.33
C ASN A 152 -23.83 4.44 9.42
N VAL A 153 -22.58 4.35 8.98
CA VAL A 153 -21.66 5.49 8.96
C VAL A 153 -21.88 6.20 7.63
N GLY A 154 -21.95 7.53 7.66
CA GLY A 154 -22.30 8.35 6.49
C GLY A 154 -21.42 8.08 5.27
N PRO A 155 -21.90 8.45 4.06
CA PRO A 155 -21.47 7.89 2.77
C PRO A 155 -19.99 8.07 2.35
N ASN A 156 -19.13 8.75 3.12
CA ASN A 156 -17.85 9.24 2.58
C ASN A 156 -16.58 8.91 3.39
N ALA A 157 -16.64 8.33 4.60
CA ALA A 157 -15.47 8.22 5.48
C ALA A 157 -15.42 6.91 6.29
N SER A 158 -15.88 5.79 5.71
CA SER A 158 -15.82 4.48 6.38
C SER A 158 -15.48 3.35 5.40
N PHE A 159 -16.03 3.40 4.19
CA PHE A 159 -15.71 2.44 3.13
C PHE A 159 -14.34 2.70 2.50
N GLY A 160 -13.91 3.96 2.36
CA GLY A 160 -12.55 4.28 1.92
C GLY A 160 -11.52 3.74 2.90
N ASP A 161 -11.72 4.03 4.20
CA ASP A 161 -10.86 3.53 5.27
C ASP A 161 -10.84 2.00 5.26
N ALA A 162 -12.00 1.33 5.22
CA ALA A 162 -12.11 -0.15 5.14
C ALA A 162 -11.60 -0.78 3.82
N LEU A 163 -11.17 0.02 2.84
CA LEU A 163 -10.40 -0.47 1.68
C LEU A 163 -8.90 -0.24 1.86
N GLY A 164 -8.44 0.47 2.88
CA GLY A 164 -7.06 0.94 2.99
C GLY A 164 -6.78 2.29 2.31
N LEU A 165 -7.81 3.02 1.86
CA LEU A 165 -7.68 4.35 1.25
C LEU A 165 -7.60 5.45 2.32
N CYS A 166 -6.51 5.45 3.07
CA CYS A 166 -6.35 6.17 4.34
C CYS A 166 -6.13 7.68 4.26
N ASN A 167 -5.95 8.23 3.07
CA ASN A 167 -5.65 9.65 2.90
C ASN A 167 -6.61 10.33 1.90
N THR A 168 -7.27 11.39 2.36
CA THR A 168 -8.28 12.16 1.62
C THR A 168 -7.74 12.97 0.42
N ALA A 169 -6.43 12.99 0.18
CA ALA A 169 -5.81 13.76 -0.90
C ALA A 169 -6.04 13.16 -2.31
N TRP A 170 -6.56 11.93 -2.40
CA TRP A 170 -6.65 11.18 -3.65
C TRP A 170 -8.08 11.01 -4.17
N HIS A 171 -9.11 11.43 -3.42
CA HIS A 171 -10.50 11.29 -3.84
C HIS A 171 -10.94 12.47 -4.71
N ALA A 172 -11.16 12.22 -6.00
CA ALA A 172 -11.69 13.25 -6.91
C ALA A 172 -13.20 13.50 -6.71
N SER A 173 -13.91 12.54 -6.11
CA SER A 173 -15.33 12.65 -5.78
C SER A 173 -15.72 11.75 -4.60
N PRO A 174 -16.88 12.01 -3.95
CA PRO A 174 -17.44 11.09 -2.96
C PRO A 174 -17.58 9.67 -3.52
N LEU A 175 -17.35 8.68 -2.67
CA LEU A 175 -17.67 7.28 -2.97
C LEU A 175 -19.14 7.16 -3.40
N GLN A 176 -19.40 6.46 -4.50
CA GLN A 176 -20.76 6.18 -4.94
C GLN A 176 -21.04 4.70 -4.79
N ILE A 177 -22.09 4.37 -4.04
CA ILE A 177 -22.62 3.01 -3.93
C ILE A 177 -23.94 2.98 -4.68
N THR A 178 -24.05 2.11 -5.66
CA THR A 178 -25.27 1.88 -6.45
C THR A 178 -25.75 0.45 -6.21
N GLY A 179 -27.04 0.27 -5.92
CA GLY A 179 -27.55 -1.00 -5.36
C GLY A 179 -27.37 -1.13 -3.83
N ALA A 180 -27.22 0.01 -3.13
CA ALA A 180 -26.76 0.15 -1.74
C ALA A 180 -27.57 -0.55 -0.62
N GLN A 181 -28.47 -1.48 -0.92
CA GLN A 181 -29.07 -2.33 0.10
C GLN A 181 -28.17 -3.50 0.48
N SER A 182 -27.09 -3.76 -0.25
CA SER A 182 -26.33 -5.02 -0.20
C SER A 182 -24.81 -4.83 -0.13
N ALA A 183 -24.35 -3.80 0.58
CA ALA A 183 -22.92 -3.60 0.88
C ALA A 183 -22.70 -3.27 2.36
N ALA A 184 -21.70 -3.91 2.98
CA ALA A 184 -21.39 -3.80 4.40
C ALA A 184 -19.91 -3.44 4.64
N ILE A 185 -19.63 -2.89 5.82
CA ILE A 185 -18.30 -2.93 6.42
C ILE A 185 -18.30 -4.08 7.42
N ILE A 186 -17.31 -4.96 7.33
CA ILE A 186 -17.13 -6.10 8.22
C ILE A 186 -15.76 -6.00 8.88
N SER A 187 -15.61 -6.55 10.09
CA SER A 187 -14.35 -6.49 10.84
C SER A 187 -13.59 -7.80 10.84
N TYR A 188 -12.29 -7.77 11.01
CA TYR A 188 -11.50 -8.97 11.24
C TYR A 188 -11.58 -9.41 12.71
N ASP A 189 -11.97 -10.67 12.99
CA ASP A 189 -12.01 -11.26 14.34
C ASP A 189 -11.16 -12.54 14.42
N PRO A 190 -9.87 -12.42 14.71
CA PRO A 190 -8.95 -13.56 14.75
C PRO A 190 -9.19 -14.50 15.94
N ASP A 191 -9.74 -13.98 17.04
CA ASP A 191 -9.92 -14.73 18.28
C ASP A 191 -11.34 -15.35 18.37
N GLY A 192 -12.23 -15.02 17.44
CA GLY A 192 -13.64 -15.40 17.49
C GLY A 192 -14.36 -14.87 18.73
N THR A 193 -13.88 -13.72 19.25
CA THR A 193 -14.30 -13.14 20.54
C THR A 193 -15.42 -12.13 20.42
N THR A 194 -15.70 -11.61 19.21
CA THR A 194 -16.88 -10.78 19.00
C THR A 194 -18.13 -11.62 19.32
N PRO A 195 -19.07 -11.12 20.16
CA PRO A 195 -20.28 -11.85 20.51
C PRO A 195 -21.22 -12.00 19.29
N GLY A 196 -20.90 -12.96 18.42
CA GLY A 196 -21.57 -13.23 17.16
C GLY A 196 -21.50 -14.70 16.80
N ALA A 197 -21.52 -15.60 17.80
CA ALA A 197 -21.65 -17.05 17.63
C ALA A 197 -23.01 -17.49 17.03
N THR A 198 -23.68 -16.59 16.30
CA THR A 198 -24.83 -16.77 15.41
C THR A 198 -24.86 -15.67 14.33
N GLY A 199 -23.72 -15.34 13.68
CA GLY A 199 -23.60 -14.33 12.59
C GLY A 199 -23.86 -12.89 13.07
N TRP A 200 -23.12 -11.85 12.75
CA TRP A 200 -22.63 -11.41 11.46
C TRP A 200 -21.79 -10.13 11.71
N GLY A 201 -20.95 -9.72 10.75
CA GLY A 201 -20.17 -8.47 10.81
C GLY A 201 -18.71 -8.63 11.23
N ALA A 202 -18.26 -9.87 11.44
CA ALA A 202 -16.86 -10.18 11.68
C ALA A 202 -16.40 -11.42 10.89
N LEU A 203 -15.38 -11.27 10.06
CA LEU A 203 -14.73 -12.38 9.36
C LEU A 203 -13.70 -13.03 10.27
N ARG A 204 -13.83 -14.35 10.40
CA ARG A 204 -12.78 -15.19 10.98
C ARG A 204 -11.62 -15.34 10.01
N PRO A 205 -10.45 -15.81 10.47
CA PRO A 205 -9.33 -16.11 9.57
C PRO A 205 -9.71 -17.18 8.53
N ILE A 206 -10.07 -16.73 7.34
CA ILE A 206 -10.08 -17.53 6.11
C ILE A 206 -8.61 -17.68 5.68
N ALA A 207 -8.21 -18.81 5.07
CA ALA A 207 -6.80 -19.20 4.97
C ALA A 207 -5.89 -18.02 4.54
N PRO A 208 -4.73 -17.85 5.19
CA PRO A 208 -3.93 -16.65 5.00
C PRO A 208 -3.53 -16.52 3.53
N ARG A 209 -3.67 -15.28 3.02
CA ARG A 209 -3.05 -14.82 1.78
C ARG A 209 -1.61 -15.34 1.72
N GLN A 210 -1.20 -15.93 0.59
CA GLN A 210 0.22 -16.26 0.41
C GLN A 210 1.02 -14.96 0.44
N VAL A 211 2.09 -14.90 1.24
CA VAL A 211 2.96 -13.71 1.25
C VAL A 211 3.55 -13.54 -0.13
N ASP A 212 3.19 -12.44 -0.78
CA ASP A 212 3.81 -12.03 -2.03
C ASP A 212 5.17 -11.39 -1.70
N PRO A 213 6.31 -11.93 -2.19
CA PRO A 213 7.62 -11.34 -1.95
C PRO A 213 7.77 -9.91 -2.48
N ASP A 214 7.02 -9.57 -3.52
CA ASP A 214 6.99 -8.24 -4.13
C ASP A 214 5.92 -7.33 -3.52
N ASP A 215 5.20 -7.82 -2.51
CA ASP A 215 4.23 -7.09 -1.70
C ASP A 215 4.08 -7.76 -0.32
N PRO A 216 5.03 -7.50 0.59
CA PRO A 216 5.15 -8.21 1.85
C PRO A 216 4.07 -7.82 2.88
N VAL A 217 3.06 -7.05 2.49
CA VAL A 217 1.99 -6.57 3.37
C VAL A 217 1.12 -7.75 3.85
N LEU A 218 1.15 -8.01 5.16
CA LEU A 218 0.16 -8.79 5.90
C LEU A 218 -0.15 -8.04 7.21
N PRO A 219 -1.41 -7.95 7.65
CA PRO A 219 -2.56 -8.80 7.34
C PRO A 219 -3.72 -8.05 6.63
N VAL A 220 -4.74 -8.81 6.22
CA VAL A 220 -6.11 -8.28 6.04
C VAL A 220 -6.41 -7.27 7.14
N GLY A 221 -6.90 -6.12 6.71
CA GLY A 221 -7.27 -4.98 7.54
C GLY A 221 -8.24 -5.37 8.66
N CYS A 222 -8.28 -4.53 9.68
CA CYS A 222 -9.27 -4.62 10.75
C CYS A 222 -10.69 -4.43 10.24
N GLN A 223 -10.88 -3.68 9.15
CA GLN A 223 -12.17 -3.52 8.48
C GLN A 223 -12.03 -3.76 6.99
N MET A 224 -13.05 -4.35 6.40
CA MET A 224 -13.12 -4.72 4.99
C MET A 224 -14.49 -4.31 4.42
N ILE A 225 -14.57 -4.17 3.11
CA ILE A 225 -15.86 -4.05 2.41
C ILE A 225 -16.35 -5.45 2.06
N ALA A 226 -17.65 -5.71 2.22
CA ALA A 226 -18.33 -6.79 1.52
C ALA A 226 -19.45 -6.26 0.63
N LEU A 227 -19.55 -6.80 -0.58
CA LEU A 227 -20.68 -6.64 -1.49
C LEU A 227 -21.41 -7.98 -1.56
N PHE A 228 -22.73 -7.93 -1.67
CA PHE A 228 -23.61 -9.08 -1.74
C PHE A 228 -24.51 -8.94 -2.96
N THR A 229 -24.78 -10.05 -3.64
CA THR A 229 -26.01 -10.20 -4.42
C THR A 229 -27.12 -10.62 -3.44
N GLY A 230 -28.37 -10.28 -3.74
CA GLY A 230 -29.47 -10.38 -2.78
C GLY A 230 -29.37 -9.43 -1.58
N ALA A 231 -29.97 -9.81 -0.45
CA ALA A 231 -30.04 -8.96 0.73
C ALA A 231 -28.74 -8.98 1.53
N ILE A 232 -28.34 -7.82 2.07
CA ILE A 232 -27.21 -7.75 3.00
C ILE A 232 -27.42 -8.72 4.17
N LEU A 233 -26.41 -9.56 4.43
CA LEU A 233 -26.39 -10.45 5.59
C LEU A 233 -27.58 -11.45 5.60
N ASP A 234 -27.97 -12.00 4.44
CA ASP A 234 -28.96 -13.07 4.40
C ASP A 234 -28.51 -14.24 5.31
N PRO A 235 -29.26 -14.56 6.38
CA PRO A 235 -28.92 -15.67 7.26
C PRO A 235 -29.04 -17.04 6.59
N ASP A 236 -29.72 -17.13 5.46
CA ASP A 236 -29.94 -18.32 4.66
C ASP A 236 -29.85 -17.98 3.16
N PRO A 237 -28.63 -17.74 2.63
CA PRO A 237 -28.41 -17.43 1.21
C PRO A 237 -28.80 -18.59 0.27
N GLN A 238 -29.33 -19.69 0.80
CA GLN A 238 -29.78 -20.89 0.08
C GLN A 238 -31.31 -20.97 -0.05
N ASP A 239 -32.07 -20.29 0.81
CA ASP A 239 -33.54 -20.31 0.80
C ASP A 239 -34.03 -19.05 0.05
N GLY A 240 -34.20 -19.17 -1.29
CA GLY A 240 -34.74 -18.11 -2.17
C GLY A 240 -36.20 -17.74 -1.92
N TYR A 241 -36.54 -17.40 -0.68
CA TYR A 241 -37.84 -16.94 -0.24
C TYR A 241 -37.69 -15.85 0.83
N ASN A 242 -37.94 -14.61 0.39
CA ASN A 242 -38.30 -13.40 1.16
C ASN A 242 -37.17 -12.39 1.48
N SER A 243 -35.95 -12.58 0.95
CA SER A 243 -34.85 -11.60 1.02
C SER A 243 -34.46 -11.01 -0.32
N ASP A 244 -34.52 -11.82 -1.38
CA ASP A 244 -33.99 -11.49 -2.72
C ASP A 244 -34.67 -10.25 -3.28
N LEU A 245 -33.85 -9.35 -3.84
CA LEU A 245 -34.37 -8.12 -4.41
C LEU A 245 -34.97 -8.38 -5.80
N GLU A 246 -34.68 -9.55 -6.41
CA GLU A 246 -35.06 -10.00 -7.77
C GLU A 246 -34.96 -8.85 -8.80
N GLN A 247 -33.94 -8.01 -8.63
CA GLN A 247 -33.79 -6.77 -9.35
C GLN A 247 -32.96 -7.00 -10.61
N THR A 248 -33.66 -7.15 -11.73
CA THR A 248 -33.02 -7.14 -13.05
C THR A 248 -32.10 -5.94 -13.26
N CYS A 249 -30.93 -6.19 -13.81
CA CYS A 249 -29.90 -5.20 -14.13
C CYS A 249 -29.43 -5.30 -15.58
N VAL A 250 -28.64 -4.31 -15.99
CA VAL A 250 -27.89 -4.38 -17.25
C VAL A 250 -26.57 -5.05 -16.92
N ASP A 251 -26.34 -6.20 -17.53
CA ASP A 251 -25.12 -6.97 -17.36
C ASP A 251 -23.86 -6.09 -17.57
N PRO A 252 -22.96 -6.00 -16.55
CA PRO A 252 -21.70 -5.27 -16.63
C PRO A 252 -20.82 -5.65 -17.83
N VAL A 253 -20.90 -6.89 -18.33
CA VAL A 253 -20.14 -7.40 -19.48
C VAL A 253 -20.29 -6.47 -20.70
N THR A 254 -21.46 -5.87 -20.87
CA THR A 254 -21.78 -4.97 -21.99
C THR A 254 -20.99 -3.64 -21.96
N MET A 255 -20.37 -3.33 -20.81
CA MET A 255 -19.63 -2.10 -20.55
C MET A 255 -18.11 -2.32 -20.50
N ILE A 256 -17.65 -3.55 -20.73
CA ILE A 256 -16.26 -4.00 -20.60
C ILE A 256 -15.69 -4.36 -21.98
N ALA A 257 -14.54 -3.79 -22.35
CA ALA A 257 -13.93 -4.02 -23.67
C ALA A 257 -13.29 -5.41 -23.82
N ASN A 258 -12.72 -5.92 -22.74
CA ASN A 258 -11.96 -7.17 -22.66
C ASN A 258 -12.73 -8.26 -21.88
N ALA A 259 -14.05 -8.16 -21.84
CA ALA A 259 -14.84 -9.23 -21.27
C ALA A 259 -14.79 -10.46 -22.19
N GLU A 260 -14.32 -11.57 -21.66
CA GLU A 260 -14.58 -12.88 -22.24
C GLU A 260 -15.93 -13.35 -21.68
N SER A 261 -17.01 -13.16 -22.44
CA SER A 261 -18.30 -13.82 -22.16
C SER A 261 -18.22 -15.23 -22.72
N ASP A 262 -18.10 -16.26 -21.90
CA ASP A 262 -18.12 -17.66 -22.37
C ASP A 262 -19.56 -18.21 -22.48
N ASP A 263 -20.54 -17.35 -22.26
CA ASP A 263 -21.89 -17.74 -21.89
C ASP A 263 -22.86 -17.00 -22.82
N ASN A 264 -23.53 -17.74 -23.71
CA ASN A 264 -24.74 -17.18 -24.30
C ASN A 264 -25.78 -17.17 -23.19
N GLU A 265 -26.20 -15.95 -22.79
CA GLU A 265 -27.32 -15.67 -21.88
C GLU A 265 -26.97 -15.77 -20.39
N ALA A 266 -27.08 -14.64 -19.68
CA ALA A 266 -27.44 -14.60 -18.27
C ALA A 266 -28.19 -13.29 -18.03
N GLU A 267 -29.44 -13.37 -17.60
CA GLU A 267 -30.12 -12.19 -17.09
C GLU A 267 -29.38 -11.76 -15.81
N CYS A 268 -28.95 -10.51 -15.75
CA CYS A 268 -28.30 -9.96 -14.56
C CYS A 268 -29.36 -9.70 -13.49
N HIS A 269 -29.14 -10.18 -12.27
CA HIS A 269 -29.97 -9.87 -11.10
C HIS A 269 -29.12 -9.41 -9.91
N ASP A 270 -29.77 -8.72 -8.98
CA ASP A 270 -29.26 -8.27 -7.68
C ASP A 270 -27.85 -7.67 -7.67
N MET A 271 -27.54 -6.92 -8.73
CA MET A 271 -26.24 -6.28 -8.90
C MET A 271 -25.98 -5.23 -7.81
N THR A 272 -24.83 -5.39 -7.17
CA THR A 272 -24.26 -4.43 -6.23
C THR A 272 -22.96 -3.87 -6.77
N GLN A 273 -22.83 -2.53 -6.72
CA GLN A 273 -21.64 -1.84 -7.19
C GLN A 273 -21.13 -0.79 -6.22
N ILE A 274 -19.81 -0.73 -6.09
CA ILE A 274 -19.10 0.42 -5.51
C ILE A 274 -18.24 1.06 -6.60
N VAL A 275 -18.38 2.37 -6.74
CA VAL A 275 -17.65 3.20 -7.70
C VAL A 275 -16.69 4.11 -6.95
N LEU A 276 -15.40 3.89 -7.21
CA LEU A 276 -14.28 4.69 -6.73
C LEU A 276 -13.81 5.61 -7.84
N ARG A 277 -13.48 6.86 -7.49
CA ARG A 277 -12.77 7.79 -8.39
C ARG A 277 -11.56 8.34 -7.70
N LEU A 278 -10.39 7.87 -8.15
CA LEU A 278 -9.11 8.03 -7.47
C LEU A 278 -8.14 8.77 -8.38
N ARG A 279 -7.43 9.74 -7.80
CA ARG A 279 -6.23 10.31 -8.40
C ARG A 279 -5.06 9.39 -8.06
N VAL A 280 -4.36 8.91 -9.08
CA VAL A 280 -3.15 8.09 -8.92
C VAL A 280 -2.03 8.98 -8.37
N PRO A 281 -1.29 8.57 -7.32
CA PRO A 281 -0.12 9.27 -6.84
C PRO A 281 0.94 9.49 -7.92
N ALA A 282 1.74 10.55 -7.78
CA ALA A 282 2.73 10.92 -8.79
C ALA A 282 3.86 9.89 -8.94
N ASN A 283 4.09 9.08 -7.91
CA ASN A 283 5.09 8.02 -7.87
C ASN A 283 4.50 6.60 -8.04
N ALA A 284 3.18 6.45 -8.18
CA ALA A 284 2.52 5.15 -8.33
C ALA A 284 2.37 4.73 -9.81
N GLU A 285 2.90 3.56 -10.15
CA GLU A 285 2.80 2.96 -11.51
C GLU A 285 1.90 1.71 -11.53
N GLY A 286 1.40 1.28 -10.37
CA GLY A 286 0.49 0.16 -10.24
C GLY A 286 -0.47 0.36 -9.07
N LEU A 287 -1.57 -0.41 -9.10
CA LEU A 287 -2.43 -0.61 -7.95
C LEU A 287 -2.56 -2.10 -7.64
N ALA A 288 -2.90 -2.40 -6.40
CA ALA A 288 -3.28 -3.73 -5.97
C ALA A 288 -4.47 -3.66 -5.00
N PHE A 289 -5.29 -4.70 -4.99
CA PHE A 289 -6.31 -4.92 -3.96
C PHE A 289 -6.47 -6.41 -3.75
N ASP A 290 -6.90 -6.78 -2.55
CA ASP A 290 -7.13 -8.16 -2.16
C ASP A 290 -8.64 -8.40 -2.08
N PHE A 291 -9.08 -9.59 -2.48
CA PHE A 291 -10.48 -9.95 -2.40
C PHE A 291 -10.71 -11.45 -2.20
N LEU A 292 -11.90 -11.78 -1.76
CA LEU A 292 -12.42 -13.14 -1.59
C LEU A 292 -13.79 -13.19 -2.23
N PHE A 293 -14.03 -14.15 -3.12
CA PHE A 293 -15.35 -14.38 -3.73
C PHE A 293 -15.98 -15.64 -3.12
N LEU A 294 -17.23 -15.53 -2.66
CA LEU A 294 -18.02 -16.57 -2.01
C LEU A 294 -19.33 -16.76 -2.77
N SER A 295 -19.79 -18.00 -2.91
CA SER A 295 -21.05 -18.30 -3.60
C SER A 295 -21.70 -19.57 -3.03
N THR A 296 -23.03 -19.57 -2.94
CA THR A 296 -23.86 -20.75 -2.64
C THR A 296 -24.22 -21.59 -3.88
N GLU A 297 -23.78 -21.16 -5.07
CA GLU A 297 -24.01 -21.90 -6.29
C GLU A 297 -23.08 -23.13 -6.41
N TYR A 298 -21.97 -23.11 -5.67
CA TYR A 298 -20.97 -24.16 -5.67
C TYR A 298 -21.34 -25.31 -4.71
N PRO A 299 -21.12 -26.60 -5.07
CA PRO A 299 -20.56 -27.10 -6.33
C PRO A 299 -21.61 -27.41 -7.40
N GLU A 300 -22.89 -27.19 -7.10
CA GLU A 300 -24.01 -27.81 -7.82
C GLU A 300 -24.28 -27.16 -9.18
N TRP A 301 -23.96 -25.87 -9.30
CA TRP A 301 -24.23 -25.03 -10.47
C TRP A 301 -22.96 -24.61 -11.22
N VAL A 302 -21.83 -25.26 -10.93
CA VAL A 302 -20.62 -25.13 -11.76
C VAL A 302 -20.90 -25.61 -13.19
N ASP A 303 -20.39 -24.86 -14.17
CA ASP A 303 -20.62 -25.02 -15.61
C ASP A 303 -22.12 -24.90 -16.01
N SER A 304 -22.89 -24.05 -15.32
CA SER A 304 -24.32 -23.82 -15.58
C SER A 304 -24.61 -22.42 -16.15
N GLU A 305 -25.88 -22.00 -16.20
CA GLU A 305 -26.27 -20.62 -16.57
C GLU A 305 -26.36 -19.68 -15.35
N PHE A 306 -26.17 -20.23 -14.15
CA PHE A 306 -26.14 -19.52 -12.88
C PHE A 306 -24.69 -19.49 -12.42
N ASN A 307 -23.92 -18.59 -13.04
CA ASN A 307 -22.49 -18.43 -12.80
C ASN A 307 -22.26 -17.03 -12.26
N ASP A 308 -22.55 -16.80 -10.98
CA ASP A 308 -22.42 -15.47 -10.41
C ASP A 308 -21.02 -14.90 -10.63
N THR A 309 -20.99 -13.61 -10.98
CA THR A 309 -19.78 -12.99 -11.52
C THR A 309 -19.37 -11.75 -10.74
N PHE A 310 -18.08 -11.73 -10.38
CA PHE A 310 -17.39 -10.58 -9.86
C PHE A 310 -16.51 -9.91 -10.94
N TYR A 311 -16.72 -8.60 -11.10
CA TYR A 311 -15.88 -7.74 -11.92
C TYR A 311 -15.23 -6.63 -11.09
N ALA A 312 -13.91 -6.51 -11.19
CA ALA A 312 -13.21 -5.27 -10.92
C ALA A 312 -12.97 -4.55 -12.26
N MET A 313 -13.72 -3.49 -12.53
CA MET A 313 -13.61 -2.72 -13.77
C MET A 313 -12.83 -1.44 -13.54
N MET A 314 -11.87 -1.14 -14.41
CA MET A 314 -11.09 0.09 -14.35
C MET A 314 -11.20 0.89 -15.64
N LYS A 315 -11.21 2.22 -15.51
CA LYS A 315 -11.05 3.16 -16.61
C LYS A 315 -10.19 4.35 -16.21
N ASP A 316 -9.22 4.68 -17.05
CA ASP A 316 -8.59 6.00 -17.04
C ASP A 316 -9.58 7.03 -17.59
N GLU A 317 -9.98 8.00 -16.76
CA GLU A 317 -10.93 9.05 -17.15
C GLU A 317 -10.35 10.00 -18.19
N THR A 318 -9.03 10.07 -18.31
CA THR A 318 -8.33 10.86 -19.33
C THR A 318 -8.29 10.16 -20.69
N ALA A 319 -8.51 8.83 -20.71
CA ALA A 319 -8.55 8.02 -21.92
C ALA A 319 -9.98 7.90 -22.50
N ALA A 320 -10.08 8.04 -23.82
CA ALA A 320 -11.31 7.72 -24.53
C ALA A 320 -11.43 6.20 -24.69
N GLY A 321 -12.45 5.59 -24.07
CA GLY A 321 -12.69 4.16 -24.19
C GLY A 321 -13.73 3.61 -23.20
N PRO A 322 -14.15 2.35 -23.40
CA PRO A 322 -14.93 1.60 -22.40
C PRO A 322 -14.06 1.26 -21.17
N ARG A 323 -14.67 0.65 -20.14
CA ARG A 323 -13.93 0.11 -19.00
C ARG A 323 -13.26 -1.21 -19.41
N ASN A 324 -12.22 -1.62 -18.70
CA ASN A 324 -11.64 -2.95 -18.81
C ASN A 324 -11.81 -3.68 -17.48
N ASN A 325 -12.08 -4.98 -17.52
CA ASN A 325 -11.97 -5.83 -16.35
C ASN A 325 -10.47 -5.95 -16.00
N ILE A 326 -10.17 -5.96 -14.70
CA ILE A 326 -8.83 -6.11 -14.14
C ILE A 326 -8.71 -7.31 -13.19
N SER A 327 -9.78 -8.05 -12.91
CA SER A 327 -9.74 -9.27 -12.09
C SER A 327 -10.02 -10.51 -12.93
N PHE A 328 -9.06 -11.43 -13.02
CA PHE A 328 -9.15 -12.61 -13.88
C PHE A 328 -8.73 -13.88 -13.15
N ASP A 329 -9.16 -15.04 -13.63
CA ASP A 329 -8.53 -16.29 -13.22
C ASP A 329 -7.21 -16.56 -13.94
N THR A 330 -6.56 -17.68 -13.60
CA THR A 330 -5.29 -18.10 -14.22
C THR A 330 -5.39 -18.39 -15.71
N ASN A 331 -6.60 -18.49 -16.26
CA ASN A 331 -6.88 -18.72 -17.68
C ASN A 331 -7.37 -17.44 -18.38
N ASN A 332 -7.25 -16.27 -17.73
CA ASN A 332 -7.69 -14.97 -18.23
C ASN A 332 -9.22 -14.84 -18.43
N LYS A 333 -10.01 -15.61 -17.67
CA LYS A 333 -11.48 -15.48 -17.62
C LYS A 333 -11.91 -14.58 -16.47
N ALA A 334 -13.12 -14.03 -16.54
CA ALA A 334 -13.72 -13.27 -15.44
C ALA A 334 -13.77 -14.09 -14.15
N ILE A 335 -13.87 -13.41 -13.00
CA ILE A 335 -14.02 -14.11 -11.72
C ILE A 335 -15.48 -14.56 -11.60
N THR A 336 -15.72 -15.86 -11.65
CA THR A 336 -17.03 -16.51 -11.58
C THR A 336 -16.97 -17.79 -10.74
N VAL A 337 -18.13 -18.39 -10.49
CA VAL A 337 -18.25 -19.70 -9.81
C VAL A 337 -17.47 -20.81 -10.55
N ASN A 338 -17.23 -20.65 -11.85
CA ASN A 338 -16.51 -21.62 -12.68
C ASN A 338 -14.98 -21.53 -12.57
N ASN A 339 -14.42 -20.56 -11.83
CA ASN A 339 -12.97 -20.46 -11.74
C ASN A 339 -12.36 -21.66 -11.01
N ASP A 340 -11.15 -22.01 -11.45
CA ASP A 340 -10.31 -23.04 -10.84
C ASP A 340 -9.88 -22.73 -9.38
N PHE A 341 -10.25 -21.55 -8.85
CA PHE A 341 -9.96 -21.11 -7.49
C PHE A 341 -10.94 -21.66 -6.44
N PHE A 342 -12.16 -22.06 -6.84
CA PHE A 342 -13.10 -22.70 -5.93
C PHE A 342 -12.62 -24.11 -5.58
N SER A 343 -12.55 -24.42 -4.29
CA SER A 343 -12.14 -25.77 -3.83
C SER A 343 -12.97 -26.24 -2.64
N PRO A 344 -13.64 -27.41 -2.72
CA PRO A 344 -14.50 -27.89 -1.65
C PRO A 344 -13.71 -28.14 -0.36
N GLY A 345 -14.13 -27.51 0.74
CA GLY A 345 -13.57 -27.72 2.08
C GLY A 345 -12.14 -27.22 2.27
N ALA A 346 -11.62 -26.37 1.38
CA ALA A 346 -10.28 -25.80 1.50
C ALA A 346 -10.20 -24.62 2.49
N GLN A 347 -11.33 -23.99 2.79
CA GLN A 347 -11.41 -22.75 3.56
C GLN A 347 -12.30 -22.91 4.81
N ASP A 348 -11.91 -22.30 5.93
CA ASP A 348 -12.78 -22.17 7.11
C ASP A 348 -13.73 -21.01 6.89
N LEU A 349 -14.91 -21.32 6.35
CA LEU A 349 -15.96 -20.33 6.09
C LEU A 349 -16.80 -20.04 7.34
N THR A 350 -16.45 -20.54 8.52
CA THR A 350 -17.28 -20.36 9.72
C THR A 350 -17.61 -18.89 10.01
N GLY A 351 -18.89 -18.54 9.94
CA GLY A 351 -19.39 -17.20 10.25
C GLY A 351 -19.54 -16.27 9.05
N THR A 352 -19.25 -16.72 7.83
CA THR A 352 -19.43 -15.90 6.61
C THR A 352 -20.84 -15.95 6.04
N GLY A 353 -21.61 -16.98 6.38
CA GLY A 353 -22.88 -17.32 5.73
C GLY A 353 -22.76 -18.48 4.74
N TYR A 354 -21.55 -18.67 4.21
CA TYR A 354 -21.23 -19.61 3.15
C TYR A 354 -20.62 -20.92 3.67
N GLN A 355 -21.07 -21.37 4.84
CA GLN A 355 -20.53 -22.56 5.51
C GLN A 355 -21.32 -23.86 5.24
N GLY A 356 -22.33 -23.81 4.36
CA GLY A 356 -23.08 -24.97 3.90
C GLY A 356 -22.23 -25.94 3.07
N SER A 357 -22.74 -27.15 2.83
CA SER A 357 -22.12 -28.07 1.85
C SER A 357 -22.23 -27.58 0.41
N ASP A 358 -23.18 -26.67 0.20
CA ASP A 358 -23.61 -26.12 -1.08
C ASP A 358 -23.16 -24.65 -1.11
N ALA A 359 -21.93 -24.41 -0.67
CA ALA A 359 -21.26 -23.12 -0.72
C ALA A 359 -19.74 -23.32 -0.74
N SER A 360 -19.02 -22.38 -1.34
CA SER A 360 -17.55 -22.34 -1.29
C SER A 360 -17.06 -20.91 -1.53
N SER A 361 -15.74 -20.73 -1.44
CA SER A 361 -15.06 -19.50 -1.82
C SER A 361 -13.79 -19.77 -2.62
N THR A 362 -13.24 -18.71 -3.22
CA THR A 362 -11.84 -18.64 -3.61
C THR A 362 -10.93 -18.63 -2.36
N PRO A 363 -9.60 -18.80 -2.45
CA PRO A 363 -8.70 -18.23 -1.45
C PRO A 363 -8.75 -16.68 -1.52
N TRP A 364 -8.03 -16.01 -0.62
CA TRP A 364 -7.69 -14.60 -0.86
C TRP A 364 -6.95 -14.49 -2.18
N LEU A 365 -7.42 -13.61 -3.05
CA LEU A 365 -6.82 -13.30 -4.33
C LEU A 365 -6.32 -11.85 -4.28
N THR A 366 -5.15 -11.59 -4.84
CA THR A 366 -4.63 -10.25 -5.07
C THR A 366 -4.70 -9.95 -6.55
N THR A 367 -5.46 -8.92 -6.93
CA THR A 367 -5.40 -8.33 -8.27
C THR A 367 -4.38 -7.21 -8.28
N ARG A 368 -3.55 -7.14 -9.33
CA ARG A 368 -2.67 -6.01 -9.64
C ARG A 368 -2.97 -5.48 -11.04
N ALA A 369 -2.93 -4.17 -11.21
CA ALA A 369 -3.13 -3.53 -12.51
C ALA A 369 -2.19 -2.33 -12.72
N PRO A 370 -1.73 -2.09 -13.96
CA PRO A 370 -0.96 -0.90 -14.29
C PRO A 370 -1.82 0.36 -14.20
N VAL A 371 -1.24 1.45 -13.73
CA VAL A 371 -1.86 2.79 -13.75
C VAL A 371 -0.85 3.83 -14.18
N GLU A 372 -1.34 4.92 -14.77
CA GLU A 372 -0.50 6.06 -15.15
C GLU A 372 -0.37 7.04 -13.96
N PRO A 373 0.85 7.38 -13.52
CA PRO A 373 1.04 8.32 -12.41
C PRO A 373 0.35 9.66 -12.64
N GLY A 374 -0.32 10.19 -11.60
CA GLY A 374 -1.04 11.46 -11.66
C GLY A 374 -2.38 11.46 -12.42
N SER A 375 -2.74 10.35 -13.09
CA SER A 375 -3.99 10.20 -13.82
C SER A 375 -5.20 10.16 -12.87
N LEU A 376 -6.41 10.35 -13.43
CA LEU A 376 -7.67 10.16 -12.73
C LEU A 376 -8.30 8.86 -13.23
N ILE A 377 -8.54 7.92 -12.32
CA ILE A 377 -9.12 6.62 -12.64
C ILE A 377 -10.48 6.44 -11.97
N GLU A 378 -11.36 5.70 -12.63
CA GLU A 378 -12.59 5.16 -12.06
C GLU A 378 -12.42 3.66 -11.92
N ILE A 379 -12.71 3.13 -10.72
CA ILE A 379 -12.75 1.69 -10.44
C ILE A 379 -14.15 1.34 -9.99
N ILE A 380 -14.73 0.29 -10.57
CA ILE A 380 -16.03 -0.24 -10.19
C ILE A 380 -15.83 -1.69 -9.75
N PHE A 381 -16.11 -1.96 -8.49
CA PHE A 381 -16.28 -3.33 -8.01
C PHE A 381 -17.76 -3.69 -8.17
N SER A 382 -18.03 -4.77 -8.89
CA SER A 382 -19.38 -5.21 -9.23
C SER A 382 -19.51 -6.69 -8.95
N ILE A 383 -20.60 -7.05 -8.28
CA ILE A 383 -21.06 -8.43 -8.13
C ILE A 383 -22.52 -8.47 -8.55
N HIS A 384 -22.96 -9.57 -9.14
CA HIS A 384 -24.33 -9.78 -9.59
C HIS A 384 -24.58 -11.27 -9.77
N ASP A 385 -25.86 -11.62 -9.72
CA ASP A 385 -26.30 -12.96 -10.05
C ASP A 385 -26.48 -13.11 -11.55
N GLU A 386 -26.13 -14.29 -12.04
CA GLU A 386 -26.34 -14.67 -13.42
C GLU A 386 -27.54 -15.63 -13.56
N GLY A 387 -28.43 -15.37 -14.52
CA GLY A 387 -29.56 -16.25 -14.84
C GLY A 387 -30.80 -15.97 -13.98
N ASP A 388 -30.69 -16.11 -12.66
CA ASP A 388 -31.74 -15.71 -11.70
C ASP A 388 -31.13 -14.93 -10.52
N GLY A 389 -31.90 -14.65 -9.46
CA GLY A 389 -31.42 -13.97 -8.25
C GLY A 389 -31.80 -14.73 -6.99
N VAL A 390 -31.69 -16.06 -7.04
CA VAL A 390 -32.19 -16.98 -5.99
C VAL A 390 -31.10 -17.40 -5.00
N LEU A 391 -29.88 -17.62 -5.49
CA LEU A 391 -28.74 -18.02 -4.68
C LEU A 391 -27.76 -16.86 -4.60
N ASP A 392 -27.45 -16.43 -3.39
CA ASP A 392 -26.65 -15.23 -3.21
C ASP A 392 -25.15 -15.53 -3.22
N SER A 393 -24.39 -14.57 -3.72
CA SER A 393 -22.94 -14.52 -3.73
C SER A 393 -22.43 -13.26 -3.02
N ALA A 394 -21.19 -13.32 -2.54
CA ALA A 394 -20.55 -12.21 -1.85
C ALA A 394 -19.11 -12.04 -2.30
N VAL A 395 -18.65 -10.79 -2.34
CA VAL A 395 -17.23 -10.46 -2.48
C VAL A 395 -16.78 -9.59 -1.33
N VAL A 396 -15.71 -10.02 -0.66
CA VAL A 396 -15.01 -9.22 0.36
C VAL A 396 -13.81 -8.58 -0.32
N ILE A 397 -13.59 -7.28 -0.11
CA ILE A 397 -12.54 -6.49 -0.75
C ILE A 397 -11.80 -5.70 0.33
N ASP A 398 -10.47 -5.70 0.25
CA ASP A 398 -9.59 -5.09 1.24
C ASP A 398 -8.23 -4.72 0.64
N ASN A 399 -7.40 -4.04 1.44
CA ASN A 399 -5.98 -3.79 1.21
C ASN A 399 -5.72 -3.13 -0.15
N PHE A 400 -6.59 -2.22 -0.58
CA PHE A 400 -6.30 -1.37 -1.72
C PHE A 400 -5.03 -0.57 -1.42
N ARG A 401 -4.04 -0.70 -2.29
CA ARG A 401 -2.73 -0.07 -2.15
C ARG A 401 -2.16 0.31 -3.50
N TRP A 402 -1.39 1.38 -3.50
CA TRP A 402 -0.55 1.72 -4.63
C TRP A 402 0.73 0.89 -4.57
N VAL A 403 1.20 0.45 -5.73
CA VAL A 403 2.39 -0.39 -5.83
C VAL A 403 3.33 0.14 -6.89
N LYS A 404 4.58 -0.31 -6.81
CA LYS A 404 5.56 -0.16 -7.89
C LYS A 404 5.01 -0.73 -9.20
N LYS A 405 5.68 -0.40 -10.29
CA LYS A 405 5.30 -0.78 -11.65
C LYS A 405 4.81 -2.23 -11.78
N VAL A 406 3.63 -2.35 -12.38
CA VAL A 406 2.99 -3.60 -12.80
C VAL A 406 2.98 -3.62 -14.33
N ASP A 407 3.50 -4.68 -14.96
CA ASP A 407 3.59 -4.73 -16.43
C ASP A 407 2.27 -5.12 -17.10
N GLU A 408 1.47 -5.96 -16.44
CA GLU A 408 0.19 -6.45 -16.94
C GLU A 408 -0.79 -6.71 -15.81
N VAL A 409 -2.07 -6.74 -16.15
CA VAL A 409 -3.09 -7.15 -15.19
C VAL A 409 -2.88 -8.60 -14.80
N ILE A 410 -2.85 -8.88 -13.51
CA ILE A 410 -2.71 -10.24 -12.99
C ILE A 410 -3.54 -10.40 -11.71
N THR A 411 -4.05 -11.61 -11.47
CA THR A 411 -4.69 -11.98 -10.21
C THR A 411 -4.08 -13.30 -9.72
N ILE A 412 -3.65 -13.34 -8.46
CA ILE A 412 -2.94 -14.47 -7.86
C ILE A 412 -3.49 -14.81 -6.46
N PRO A 413 -3.48 -16.10 -6.05
CA PRO A 413 -3.77 -16.51 -4.66
C PRO A 413 -2.72 -16.14 -3.61
#